data_AF-A0A564XXM6-F1
#
_entry.id   AF-A0A564XXM6-F1
#
_cell.length_a   1.000
_cell.length_b   1.000
_cell.length_c   1.000
_cell.angle_alpha   90.00
_cell.angle_beta   90.00
_cell.angle_gamma   90.00
#
_symmetry.space_group_name_H-M   'P 1'
#
loop_
_entity.id
_entity.type
_entity.pdbx_description
1 polymer ?
#
loop_
_entity_poly.entity_id
_entity_poly.type
_entity_poly.pdbx_seq_one_letter_code
_entity_poly.pdbx_strand_id
1 'polypeptide(L)'
;MSNHQPYQIGDYVFVEESPAIPYQIRKIAELDRYNSNDVEMKVKCFYRRRELPPDVAEQHSHVFSVEGLSEKEIYDLSLRELFVSQTFEIVHANRIRGKCNVIMMEDVVDENLVDLIRENATFFYHLSYDPVKRSIKSDKGYIRVGSEFQATIPNLIGEYQFSFMFTPMFNLSNIQ
;
A
#
# COMPACT_ATOMS: atom_id res chain seq x y z
N MET A 1 0.31 25.53 28.14
CA MET A 1 1.21 24.43 27.78
C MET A 1 0.67 23.81 26.51
N SER A 2 1.35 23.98 25.38
CA SER A 2 0.92 23.38 24.11
C SER A 2 1.06 21.86 24.24
N ASN A 3 -0.05 21.12 24.11
CA ASN A 3 -0.05 19.67 23.95
C ASN A 3 0.59 19.30 22.60
N HIS A 4 1.92 19.44 22.49
CA HIS A 4 2.66 18.95 21.34
C HIS A 4 2.91 17.47 21.56
N GLN A 5 1.97 16.64 21.10
CA GLN A 5 2.22 15.22 20.93
C GLN A 5 3.35 15.05 19.91
N PRO A 6 4.42 14.31 20.25
CA PRO A 6 5.53 14.12 19.33
C PRO A 6 5.08 13.37 18.07
N TYR A 7 5.79 13.61 16.96
CA TYR A 7 5.67 12.77 15.77
C TYR A 7 6.35 11.43 16.02
N GLN A 8 5.70 10.34 15.62
CA GLN A 8 6.10 8.97 15.88
C GLN A 8 6.04 8.14 14.59
N ILE A 9 6.74 7.01 14.59
CA ILE A 9 6.62 6.01 13.53
C ILE A 9 5.15 5.59 13.42
N GLY A 10 4.65 5.51 12.19
CA GLY A 10 3.25 5.22 11.88
C GLY A 10 2.38 6.47 11.65
N ASP A 11 2.81 7.65 12.11
CA ASP A 11 2.06 8.89 11.89
C ASP A 11 1.98 9.24 10.41
N TYR A 12 0.81 9.73 10.00
CA TYR A 12 0.62 10.41 8.73
C TYR A 12 0.80 11.91 8.92
N VAL A 13 1.56 12.53 8.03
CA VAL A 13 2.00 13.92 8.18
C VAL A 13 1.88 14.69 6.88
N PHE A 14 1.59 15.98 7.02
CA PHE A 14 1.73 16.97 5.97
C PHE A 14 3.17 17.46 5.92
N VAL A 15 3.78 17.38 4.74
CA VAL A 15 5.16 17.77 4.47
C VAL A 15 5.15 18.91 3.45
N GLU A 16 5.92 19.96 3.73
CA GLU A 16 6.17 21.05 2.81
C GLU A 16 7.39 20.77 1.93
N GLU A 17 7.17 20.65 0.62
CA GLU A 17 8.27 20.57 -0.37
C GLU A 17 8.56 21.94 -0.99
N SER A 18 7.52 22.73 -1.26
CA SER A 18 7.62 24.09 -1.77
C SER A 18 6.41 24.91 -1.30
N PRO A 19 6.58 26.20 -0.97
CA PRO A 19 5.48 27.07 -0.58
C PRO A 19 4.49 27.34 -1.73
N ALA A 20 4.85 27.00 -2.98
CA ALA A 20 4.01 27.20 -4.16
C ALA A 20 3.03 26.04 -4.43
N ILE A 21 3.16 24.92 -3.72
CA ILE A 21 2.31 23.74 -3.91
C ILE A 21 1.64 23.33 -2.59
N PRO A 22 0.48 22.66 -2.64
CA PRO A 22 -0.15 22.14 -1.45
C PRO A 22 0.73 21.08 -0.76
N TYR A 23 0.62 20.99 0.57
CA TYR A 23 1.39 20.01 1.35
C TYR A 23 1.22 18.59 0.82
N GLN A 24 2.33 17.87 0.80
CA GLN A 24 2.43 16.48 0.43
C GLN A 24 2.09 15.60 1.63
N ILE A 25 1.54 14.41 1.38
CA ILE A 25 1.14 13.49 2.45
C ILE A 25 2.16 12.35 2.50
N ARG A 26 2.68 12.09 3.69
CA ARG A 26 3.69 11.05 3.94
C ARG A 26 3.32 10.23 5.17
N LYS A 27 3.70 8.95 5.21
CA LYS A 27 3.65 8.11 6.43
C LYS A 27 5.06 7.86 6.93
N ILE A 28 5.31 8.16 8.20
CA ILE A 28 6.61 7.93 8.85
C ILE A 28 6.80 6.42 9.05
N ALA A 29 7.82 5.85 8.43
CA ALA A 29 8.15 4.43 8.56
C ALA A 29 9.34 4.21 9.51
N GLU A 30 10.37 5.05 9.40
CA GLU A 30 11.54 5.04 10.29
C GLU A 30 11.92 6.50 10.61
N LEU A 31 12.58 6.70 11.75
CA LEU A 31 13.09 7.99 12.21
C LEU A 31 14.56 7.81 12.60
N ASP A 32 15.44 8.46 11.85
CA ASP A 32 16.88 8.43 12.08
C ASP A 32 17.32 9.77 12.66
N ARG A 33 17.92 9.73 13.86
CA ARG A 33 18.40 10.92 14.56
C ARG A 33 19.92 10.91 14.58
N TYR A 34 20.54 11.85 13.86
CA TYR A 34 21.99 12.03 13.90
C TYR A 34 22.41 12.99 15.00
N ASN A 35 21.60 14.03 15.26
CA ASN A 35 21.71 14.94 16.40
C ASN A 35 20.33 15.49 16.79
N SER A 36 20.24 16.38 17.78
CA SER A 36 18.94 16.87 18.29
C SER A 36 18.08 17.59 17.26
N ASN A 37 18.69 18.20 16.23
CA ASN A 37 18.01 19.05 15.25
C ASN A 37 18.01 18.46 13.84
N ASP A 38 18.79 17.40 13.62
CA ASP A 38 18.91 16.72 12.35
C ASP A 38 18.31 15.32 12.45
N VAL A 39 17.03 15.28 12.10
CA VAL A 39 16.22 14.08 12.08
C VAL A 39 15.75 13.86 10.65
N GLU A 40 16.17 12.74 10.08
CA GLU A 40 15.65 12.23 8.83
C GLU A 40 14.54 11.23 9.11
N MET A 41 13.57 11.16 8.21
CA MET A 41 12.51 10.19 8.24
C MET A 41 12.50 9.44 6.92
N LYS A 42 12.47 8.11 7.02
CA LYS A 42 12.11 7.25 5.91
C LYS A 42 10.59 7.18 5.84
N VAL A 43 10.03 7.51 4.69
CA VAL A 43 8.59 7.71 4.53
C VAL A 43 8.02 6.97 3.34
N LYS A 44 6.75 6.56 3.45
CA LYS A 44 5.91 6.27 2.28
C LYS A 44 5.27 7.55 1.77
N CYS A 45 5.19 7.70 0.46
CA CYS A 45 4.57 8.83 -0.20
C CYS A 45 3.13 8.53 -0.55
N PHE A 46 2.25 9.50 -0.39
CA PHE A 46 0.85 9.40 -0.78
C PHE A 46 0.56 10.51 -1.78
N TYR A 47 0.28 10.12 -3.01
CA TYR A 47 0.03 11.02 -4.12
C TYR A 47 -1.46 11.26 -4.27
N ARG A 48 -1.86 12.52 -4.47
CA ARG A 48 -3.20 12.84 -4.97
C ARG A 48 -3.28 12.47 -6.44
N ARG A 49 -4.49 12.25 -6.94
CA ARG A 49 -4.71 11.99 -8.38
C ARG A 49 -4.05 13.02 -9.30
N ARG A 50 -4.15 14.31 -8.97
CA ARG A 50 -3.53 15.41 -9.75
C ARG A 50 -2.00 15.41 -9.74
N GLU A 51 -1.39 14.69 -8.80
CA GLU A 51 0.06 14.55 -8.66
C GLU A 51 0.58 13.34 -9.47
N LEU A 52 -0.31 12.52 -10.03
CA LEU A 52 0.04 11.43 -10.94
C LEU A 52 0.23 11.94 -12.37
N PRO A 53 1.13 11.30 -13.15
CA PRO A 53 1.20 11.53 -14.59
C PRO A 53 -0.15 11.24 -15.29
N PRO A 54 -0.53 11.99 -16.35
CA PRO A 54 -1.84 11.83 -17.00
C PRO A 54 -2.14 10.40 -17.46
N ASP A 55 -1.15 9.75 -18.09
CA ASP A 55 -1.22 8.34 -18.54
C ASP A 55 -1.42 7.33 -17.41
N VAL A 56 -0.97 7.68 -16.20
CA VAL A 56 -1.13 6.85 -15.00
C VAL A 56 -2.50 7.09 -14.38
N ALA A 57 -2.94 8.34 -14.29
CA ALA A 57 -4.26 8.69 -13.77
C ALA A 57 -5.39 8.04 -14.58
N GLU A 58 -5.23 7.92 -15.91
CA GLU A 58 -6.18 7.24 -16.79
C GLU A 58 -6.32 5.72 -16.53
N GLN A 59 -5.35 5.08 -15.88
CA GLN A 59 -5.42 3.65 -15.53
C GLN A 59 -6.48 3.33 -14.47
N HIS A 60 -6.89 4.33 -13.69
CA HIS A 60 -7.90 4.19 -12.64
C HIS A 60 -9.06 5.17 -12.89
N SER A 61 -10.25 4.62 -13.16
CA SER A 61 -11.48 5.42 -13.29
C SER A 61 -11.90 5.96 -11.93
N HIS A 62 -12.02 7.28 -11.84
CA HIS A 62 -12.30 8.06 -10.63
C HIS A 62 -13.77 7.99 -10.17
N VAL A 63 -14.46 6.88 -10.41
CA VAL A 63 -15.91 6.79 -10.19
C VAL A 63 -16.19 5.97 -8.92
N PHE A 64 -16.45 6.69 -7.83
CA PHE A 64 -17.06 6.12 -6.64
C PHE A 64 -18.57 6.08 -6.84
N SER A 65 -19.12 4.91 -7.20
CA SER A 65 -20.57 4.70 -7.21
C SER A 65 -20.98 4.16 -5.84
N VAL A 66 -21.11 5.06 -4.86
CA VAL A 66 -21.55 4.73 -3.50
C VAL A 66 -23.04 5.06 -3.38
N GLU A 67 -23.85 4.05 -3.10
CA GLU A 67 -25.29 4.25 -2.87
C GLU A 67 -25.50 5.15 -1.64
N GLY A 68 -26.38 6.15 -1.78
CA GLY A 68 -26.76 7.04 -0.67
C GLY A 68 -25.95 8.33 -0.54
N LEU A 69 -24.93 8.57 -1.37
CA LEU A 69 -24.23 9.86 -1.45
C LEU A 69 -24.76 10.75 -2.58
N SER A 70 -24.81 12.05 -2.35
CA SER A 70 -25.08 13.05 -3.40
C SER A 70 -23.90 13.22 -4.35
N GLU A 71 -24.13 13.78 -5.55
CA GLU A 71 -23.06 14.06 -6.52
C GLU A 71 -21.93 14.92 -5.93
N LYS A 72 -22.28 15.88 -5.06
CA LYS A 72 -21.30 16.71 -4.38
C LYS A 72 -20.46 15.90 -3.39
N GLU A 73 -21.07 15.02 -2.61
CA GLU A 73 -20.36 14.17 -1.65
C GLU A 73 -19.45 13.17 -2.36
N ILE A 74 -19.89 12.63 -3.50
CA ILE A 74 -19.05 11.78 -4.36
C ILE A 74 -17.83 12.58 -4.85
N TYR A 75 -18.04 13.82 -5.31
CA TYR A 75 -16.94 14.70 -5.70
C TYR A 75 -15.99 15.00 -4.52
N ASP A 76 -16.51 15.37 -3.36
CA ASP A 76 -15.69 15.68 -2.17
C ASP A 76 -14.91 14.44 -1.68
N LEU A 77 -15.52 13.26 -1.73
CA LEU A 77 -14.86 11.99 -1.43
C LEU A 77 -13.72 11.72 -2.41
N SER A 78 -13.96 11.95 -3.70
CA SER A 78 -13.00 11.72 -4.76
C SER A 78 -11.72 12.59 -4.65
N LEU A 79 -11.81 13.75 -3.97
CA LEU A 79 -10.67 14.61 -3.66
C LEU A 79 -9.81 14.10 -2.50
N ARG A 80 -10.32 13.13 -1.72
CA ARG A 80 -9.65 12.52 -0.56
C ARG A 80 -8.93 11.21 -0.89
N GLU A 81 -9.07 10.72 -2.12
CA GLU A 81 -8.35 9.53 -2.61
C GLU A 81 -6.85 9.80 -2.77
N LEU A 82 -6.03 8.89 -2.27
CA LEU A 82 -4.58 8.89 -2.37
C LEU A 82 -4.05 7.56 -2.95
N PHE A 83 -2.85 7.64 -3.52
CA PHE A 83 -2.11 6.50 -4.07
C PHE A 83 -0.79 6.35 -3.31
N VAL A 84 -0.57 5.21 -2.66
CA VAL A 84 0.62 4.98 -1.82
C VAL A 84 1.84 4.57 -2.67
N SER A 85 3.03 5.08 -2.36
CA SER A 85 4.25 4.67 -3.06
C SER A 85 4.63 3.22 -2.75
N GLN A 86 5.16 2.52 -3.75
CA GLN A 86 5.75 1.19 -3.52
C GLN A 86 7.13 1.27 -2.85
N THR A 87 7.87 2.35 -3.11
CA THR A 87 9.18 2.62 -2.52
C THR A 87 9.09 3.59 -1.33
N PHE A 88 10.17 3.70 -0.58
CA PHE A 88 10.32 4.71 0.46
C PHE A 88 11.18 5.87 -0.06
N GLU A 89 10.96 7.06 0.51
CA GLU A 89 11.81 8.24 0.33
C GLU A 89 12.41 8.67 1.67
N ILE A 90 13.51 9.43 1.64
CA ILE A 90 14.11 10.05 2.83
C ILE A 90 13.80 11.55 2.80
N VAL A 91 13.27 12.07 3.90
CA VAL A 91 12.87 13.47 4.04
C VAL A 91 13.30 14.00 5.42
N HIS A 92 13.66 15.29 5.52
CA HIS A 92 13.95 15.89 6.83
C HIS A 92 12.68 16.21 7.63
N ALA A 93 12.70 15.91 8.93
CA ALA A 93 11.58 16.16 9.85
C ALA A 93 11.18 17.64 9.98
N ASN A 94 12.10 18.57 9.68
CA ASN A 94 11.82 20.01 9.71
C ASN A 94 10.78 20.47 8.67
N ARG A 95 10.48 19.63 7.67
CA ARG A 95 9.47 19.88 6.65
C ARG A 95 8.05 19.53 7.10
N ILE A 96 7.87 18.90 8.26
CA ILE A 96 6.55 18.55 8.78
C ILE A 96 5.80 19.81 9.22
N ARG A 97 4.55 19.97 8.74
CA ARG A 97 3.66 21.10 9.06
C ARG A 97 2.42 20.70 9.86
N GLY A 98 2.13 19.41 9.99
CA GLY A 98 1.03 18.90 10.82
C GLY A 98 0.79 17.41 10.65
N LYS A 99 -0.04 16.84 11.52
CA LYS A 99 -0.55 15.47 11.37
C LYS A 99 -1.81 15.45 10.50
N CYS A 100 -2.05 14.34 9.83
CA CYS A 100 -3.30 14.04 9.13
C CYS A 100 -3.72 12.60 9.43
N ASN A 101 -4.89 12.19 8.94
CA ASN A 101 -5.36 10.82 9.02
C ASN A 101 -5.46 10.22 7.61
N VAL A 102 -5.02 8.98 7.45
CA VAL A 102 -5.12 8.25 6.17
C VAL A 102 -5.54 6.83 6.48
N ILE A 103 -6.67 6.41 5.91
CA ILE A 103 -7.29 5.12 6.17
C ILE A 103 -7.12 4.22 4.94
N MET A 104 -6.85 2.93 5.13
CA MET A 104 -6.89 1.97 4.04
C MET A 104 -8.36 1.62 3.77
N MET A 105 -8.82 1.80 2.53
CA MET A 105 -10.26 1.69 2.19
C MET A 105 -10.88 0.33 2.57
N GLU A 106 -10.12 -0.76 2.50
CA GLU A 106 -10.60 -2.08 2.90
C GLU A 106 -10.96 -2.19 4.39
N ASP A 107 -10.43 -1.27 5.22
CA ASP A 107 -10.74 -1.17 6.65
C ASP A 107 -11.96 -0.24 6.90
N VAL A 108 -12.52 0.37 5.84
CA VAL A 108 -13.66 1.29 5.92
C VAL A 108 -14.96 0.52 5.68
N VAL A 109 -15.80 0.42 6.71
CA VAL A 109 -17.19 -0.03 6.56
C VAL A 109 -17.99 1.05 5.82
N ASP A 110 -18.95 0.69 4.96
CA ASP A 110 -19.71 1.64 4.13
C ASP A 110 -20.34 2.80 4.92
N GLU A 111 -20.76 2.56 6.16
CA GLU A 111 -21.31 3.57 7.09
C GLU A 111 -20.30 4.68 7.47
N ASN A 112 -18.99 4.43 7.34
CA ASN A 112 -17.91 5.35 7.69
C ASN A 112 -17.47 6.27 6.54
N LEU A 113 -18.00 6.12 5.33
CA LEU A 113 -17.60 6.96 4.18
C LEU A 113 -18.10 8.39 4.31
N VAL A 114 -19.29 8.58 4.88
CA VAL A 114 -19.82 9.91 5.18
C VAL A 114 -18.94 10.60 6.23
N ASP A 115 -18.47 9.86 7.22
CA ASP A 115 -17.60 10.41 8.27
C ASP A 115 -16.24 10.81 7.71
N LEU A 116 -15.70 10.05 6.74
CA LEU A 116 -14.51 10.41 6.00
C LEU A 116 -14.62 11.80 5.33
N ILE A 117 -15.80 12.12 4.78
CA ILE A 117 -16.06 13.42 4.12
C ILE A 117 -16.21 14.54 5.16
N ARG A 118 -16.75 14.23 6.34
CA ARG A 118 -17.01 15.23 7.40
C ARG A 118 -15.78 15.57 8.22
N GLU A 119 -14.89 14.61 8.44
CA GLU A 119 -13.67 14.82 9.21
C GLU A 119 -12.66 15.67 8.43
N ASN A 120 -11.99 16.60 9.11
CA ASN A 120 -10.94 17.40 8.50
C ASN A 120 -9.64 16.61 8.38
N ALA A 121 -8.90 16.84 7.30
CA ALA A 121 -7.58 16.23 7.07
C ALA A 121 -7.57 14.68 7.10
N THR A 122 -8.70 14.06 6.77
CA THR A 122 -8.84 12.60 6.64
C THR A 122 -8.86 12.20 5.16
N PHE A 123 -8.04 11.23 4.80
CA PHE A 123 -7.89 10.72 3.43
C PHE A 123 -8.00 9.20 3.42
N PHE A 124 -8.05 8.61 2.23
CA PHE A 124 -8.01 7.16 2.08
C PHE A 124 -7.17 6.72 0.89
N TYR A 125 -6.75 5.46 0.91
CA TYR A 125 -6.07 4.82 -0.21
C TYR A 125 -6.49 3.36 -0.34
N HIS A 126 -6.42 2.83 -1.55
CA HIS A 126 -6.61 1.40 -1.84
C HIS A 126 -5.73 0.90 -2.99
N LEU A 127 -4.91 1.79 -3.55
CA LEU A 127 -4.02 1.50 -4.66
C LEU A 127 -2.62 2.02 -4.35
N SER A 128 -1.63 1.30 -4.84
CA SER A 128 -0.25 1.78 -4.87
C SER A 128 0.14 2.29 -6.25
N TYR A 129 1.02 3.28 -6.24
CA TYR A 129 1.66 3.85 -7.41
C TYR A 129 3.15 3.51 -7.41
N ASP A 130 3.61 2.98 -8.54
CA ASP A 130 5.03 2.80 -8.83
C ASP A 130 5.50 3.92 -9.78
N PRO A 131 6.28 4.91 -9.29
CA PRO A 131 6.75 6.01 -10.13
C PRO A 131 7.77 5.58 -11.20
N VAL A 132 8.48 4.47 -10.98
CA VAL A 132 9.46 3.94 -11.94
C VAL A 132 8.74 3.20 -13.06
N LYS A 133 7.79 2.33 -12.71
CA LYS A 133 7.02 1.55 -13.70
C LYS A 133 5.85 2.34 -14.30
N ARG A 134 5.52 3.52 -13.77
CA ARG A 134 4.36 4.33 -14.15
C ARG A 134 3.07 3.51 -14.16
N SER A 135 2.84 2.79 -13.06
CA SER A 135 1.69 1.88 -12.95
C SER A 135 0.99 2.03 -11.62
N ILE A 136 -0.34 1.94 -11.63
CA ILE A 136 -1.17 1.80 -10.44
C ILE A 136 -1.54 0.31 -10.26
N LYS A 137 -1.50 -0.18 -9.02
CA LYS A 137 -1.89 -1.56 -8.68
C LYS A 137 -2.66 -1.60 -7.38
N SER A 138 -3.52 -2.60 -7.21
CA SER A 138 -3.99 -2.95 -5.87
C SER A 138 -2.86 -3.65 -5.12
N ASP A 139 -2.60 -3.22 -3.88
CA ASP A 139 -1.55 -3.78 -3.03
C ASP A 139 -1.82 -5.24 -2.62
N LYS A 140 -3.07 -5.71 -2.77
CA LYS A 140 -3.40 -7.13 -2.66
C LYS A 140 -3.48 -7.76 -4.05
N GLY A 141 -2.52 -8.63 -4.35
CA GLY A 141 -2.74 -9.66 -5.37
C GLY A 141 -3.93 -10.54 -4.95
N TYR A 142 -4.82 -10.85 -5.87
CA TYR A 142 -5.88 -11.82 -5.58
C TYR A 142 -5.26 -13.22 -5.45
N ILE A 143 -5.63 -13.95 -4.40
CA ILE A 143 -5.38 -15.39 -4.33
C ILE A 143 -6.45 -16.05 -5.19
N ARG A 144 -6.04 -16.75 -6.24
CA ARG A 144 -6.97 -17.56 -7.04
C ARG A 144 -7.19 -18.89 -6.35
N VAL A 145 -8.45 -19.23 -6.10
CA VAL A 145 -8.88 -20.51 -5.55
C VAL A 145 -9.68 -21.23 -6.64
N GLY A 146 -9.31 -22.46 -6.94
CA GLY A 146 -9.89 -23.23 -8.05
C GLY A 146 -9.03 -24.43 -8.39
N SER A 147 -9.62 -25.44 -9.01
CA SER A 147 -8.95 -26.69 -9.42
C SER A 147 -7.74 -26.47 -10.33
N GLU A 148 -7.72 -25.37 -11.05
CA GLU A 148 -6.67 -24.96 -11.99
C GLU A 148 -5.53 -24.17 -11.32
N PHE A 149 -5.70 -23.76 -10.06
CA PHE A 149 -4.69 -23.02 -9.28
C PHE A 149 -4.24 -23.78 -8.02
N GLN A 150 -4.97 -24.81 -7.61
CA GLN A 150 -4.68 -25.63 -6.44
C GLN A 150 -4.07 -26.97 -6.85
N ALA A 151 -3.14 -27.48 -6.04
CA ALA A 151 -2.59 -28.81 -6.24
C ALA A 151 -3.66 -29.88 -5.94
N THR A 152 -3.72 -30.92 -6.77
CA THR A 152 -4.44 -32.14 -6.43
C THR A 152 -3.74 -32.81 -5.26
N ILE A 153 -4.41 -32.90 -4.11
CA ILE A 153 -3.86 -33.57 -2.94
C ILE A 153 -3.79 -35.08 -3.24
N PRO A 154 -2.60 -35.70 -3.29
CA PRO A 154 -2.50 -37.13 -3.49
C PRO A 154 -3.08 -37.86 -2.28
N ASN A 155 -3.76 -38.97 -2.54
CA ASN A 155 -4.26 -39.84 -1.48
C ASN A 155 -3.10 -40.35 -0.63
N LEU A 156 -3.34 -40.55 0.68
CA LEU A 156 -2.37 -41.22 1.54
C LEU A 156 -2.04 -42.60 0.94
N ILE A 157 -0.76 -42.83 0.72
CA ILE A 157 -0.25 -44.15 0.37
C ILE A 157 -0.43 -45.01 1.63
N GLY A 158 -1.31 -46.01 1.58
CA GLY A 158 -1.43 -47.00 2.66
C GLY A 158 -0.10 -47.73 2.85
N GLU A 159 0.17 -48.23 4.06
CA GLU A 159 1.46 -48.80 4.52
C GLU A 159 2.04 -49.96 3.67
N TYR A 160 1.42 -50.34 2.56
CA TYR A 160 1.82 -51.48 1.72
C TYR A 160 2.27 -51.16 0.29
N GLN A 161 2.41 -49.89 -0.10
CA GLN A 161 2.89 -49.51 -1.45
C GLN A 161 4.38 -49.16 -1.58
N PHE A 162 5.19 -49.44 -0.55
CA PHE A 162 6.67 -49.35 -0.61
C PHE A 162 7.37 -50.65 -1.06
N SER A 163 6.65 -51.59 -1.67
CA SER A 163 7.26 -52.77 -2.26
C SER A 163 7.43 -52.56 -3.77
N PHE A 164 8.67 -52.72 -4.25
CA PHE A 164 9.13 -52.65 -5.65
C PHE A 164 9.52 -51.27 -6.23
N MET A 165 10.55 -50.65 -5.66
CA MET A 165 11.59 -49.96 -6.46
C MET A 165 12.98 -50.09 -5.80
N PHE A 166 13.43 -51.32 -5.58
CA PHE A 166 14.86 -51.60 -5.44
C PHE A 166 15.23 -52.73 -6.40
N THR A 167 15.33 -52.39 -7.69
CA THR A 167 16.18 -53.13 -8.62
C THR A 167 17.57 -52.50 -8.58
N PRO A 168 18.63 -53.18 -8.10
CA PRO A 168 19.97 -52.63 -8.11
C PRO A 168 20.50 -52.65 -9.54
N MET A 169 20.60 -51.48 -10.17
CA MET A 169 21.30 -51.30 -11.44
C MET A 169 22.77 -50.95 -11.14
N PHE A 170 23.57 -51.95 -10.79
CA PHE A 170 25.03 -51.88 -10.92
C PHE A 170 25.44 -52.84 -12.03
N ASN A 171 25.59 -52.30 -13.24
CA ASN A 171 26.30 -52.96 -14.33
C ASN A 171 27.68 -52.30 -14.40
N LEU A 172 28.67 -52.95 -13.77
CA LEU A 172 30.09 -52.57 -13.90
C LEU A 172 30.51 -52.88 -15.33
N SER A 173 30.67 -51.81 -16.11
CA SER A 173 31.31 -51.81 -17.41
C SER A 173 32.66 -52.52 -17.35
N ASN A 174 32.87 -53.45 -18.29
CA ASN A 174 34.12 -53.71 -19.00
C ASN A 174 35.36 -53.05 -18.38
N ILE A 175 36.07 -53.82 -17.56
CA ILE A 175 37.51 -53.66 -17.37
C ILE A 175 38.17 -54.49 -18.47
N GLN A 176 38.73 -53.82 -19.48
CA GLN A 176 39.94 -54.23 -20.18
C GLN A 176 40.92 -53.07 -20.11
#